data_AF-A0A963SE05-F1
#
_entry.id   AF-A0A963SE05-F1
#
_cell.length_a   1.000
_cell.length_b   1.000
_cell.length_c   1.000
_cell.angle_alpha   90.00
_cell.angle_beta   90.00
_cell.angle_gamma   90.00
#
_symmetry.space_group_name_H-M   'P 1'
#
loop_
_entity.id
_entity.type
_entity.pdbx_description
1 polymer ?
#
loop_
_entity_poly.entity_id
_entity_poly.type
_entity_poly.pdbx_seq_one_letter_code
_entity_poly.pdbx_strand_id
1 'polypeptide(L)'
;ADAARAALEHAGLSADAVDLIIVATSTPDQTFPATATLIQADLGVTRGAAFDVQAVCSGFVYGLSVADSMIRSGQAECVLVIGSETFSRILDWTDRTTCVLFGDGAGALVLKAEAVADSPASPGVLVSRIRSDGRYHDKLYVDGGPSTTKTVGHLRMEGREVFKHAVVNISSIMEEVLA
;
A
#
# COMPACT_ATOMS: atom_id res chain seq x y z
N ALA A 1 -10.19 -5.36 8.74
CA ALA A 1 -11.21 -5.02 7.72
C ALA A 1 -11.93 -3.69 7.99
N ASP A 2 -11.89 -3.15 9.22
CA ASP A 2 -12.64 -1.95 9.62
C ASP A 2 -12.44 -0.74 8.69
N ALA A 3 -11.19 -0.43 8.32
CA ALA A 3 -10.90 0.65 7.38
C ALA A 3 -11.59 0.46 6.01
N ALA A 4 -11.63 -0.78 5.51
CA ALA A 4 -12.32 -1.10 4.26
C ALA A 4 -13.85 -0.95 4.39
N ARG A 5 -14.43 -1.40 5.51
CA ARG A 5 -15.87 -1.18 5.79
C ARG A 5 -16.21 0.30 5.85
N ALA A 6 -15.40 1.11 6.53
CA ALA A 6 -15.58 2.55 6.61
C ALA A 6 -15.46 3.24 5.24
N ALA A 7 -14.53 2.80 4.39
CA ALA A 7 -14.39 3.34 3.03
C ALA A 7 -15.59 2.97 2.14
N LEU A 8 -16.09 1.73 2.24
CA LEU A 8 -17.30 1.29 1.54
C LEU A 8 -18.55 2.06 2.00
N GLU A 9 -18.71 2.23 3.32
CA GLU A 9 -19.80 3.01 3.91
C GLU A 9 -19.76 4.47 3.43
N HIS A 10 -18.58 5.11 3.45
CA HIS A 10 -18.41 6.47 2.95
C HIS A 10 -18.73 6.59 1.45
N ALA A 11 -18.42 5.56 0.66
CA ALA A 11 -18.74 5.49 -0.76
C ALA A 11 -20.21 5.11 -1.04
N GLY A 12 -20.99 4.72 -0.03
CA GLY A 12 -22.35 4.22 -0.20
C GLY A 12 -22.42 2.90 -0.99
N LEU A 13 -21.36 2.09 -0.92
CA LEU A 13 -21.23 0.83 -1.66
C LEU A 13 -21.31 -0.36 -0.72
N SER A 14 -21.93 -1.43 -1.19
CA SER A 14 -21.93 -2.72 -0.53
C SER A 14 -20.70 -3.54 -0.95
N ALA A 15 -20.28 -4.48 -0.10
CA ALA A 15 -19.06 -5.26 -0.33
C ALA A 15 -19.12 -6.11 -1.61
N ASP A 16 -20.30 -6.57 -2.02
CA ASP A 16 -20.53 -7.35 -3.24
C ASP A 16 -20.23 -6.57 -4.54
N ALA A 17 -20.17 -5.25 -4.48
CA ALA A 17 -19.73 -4.42 -5.61
C ALA A 17 -18.23 -4.58 -5.89
N VAL A 18 -17.42 -4.92 -4.88
CA VAL A 18 -15.96 -4.99 -5.01
C VAL A 18 -15.54 -6.22 -5.82
N ASP A 19 -14.68 -6.01 -6.81
CA ASP A 19 -14.10 -7.07 -7.64
C ASP A 19 -12.56 -7.09 -7.62
N LEU A 20 -11.95 -6.21 -6.84
CA LEU A 20 -10.52 -6.23 -6.58
C LEU A 20 -10.19 -5.67 -5.19
N ILE A 21 -9.36 -6.39 -4.43
CA ILE A 21 -8.84 -5.94 -3.14
C ILE A 21 -7.31 -5.94 -3.20
N ILE A 22 -6.71 -4.77 -3.00
CA ILE A 22 -5.26 -4.59 -2.91
C ILE A 22 -4.91 -4.15 -1.51
N VAL A 23 -4.08 -4.91 -0.80
CA VAL A 23 -3.55 -4.50 0.51
C VAL A 23 -2.08 -4.16 0.39
N ALA A 24 -1.75 -2.89 0.57
CA ALA A 24 -0.40 -2.41 0.78
C ALA A 24 0.04 -2.69 2.22
N THR A 25 0.94 -3.64 2.41
CA THR A 25 1.51 -3.98 3.72
C THR A 25 2.92 -4.56 3.60
N SER A 26 3.76 -4.23 4.57
CA SER A 26 5.07 -4.85 4.84
C SER A 26 5.06 -5.68 6.13
N THR A 27 3.92 -5.74 6.83
CA THR A 27 3.72 -6.54 8.04
C THR A 27 2.52 -7.48 7.89
N PRO A 28 2.52 -8.37 6.88
CA PRO A 28 1.41 -9.29 6.68
C PRO A 28 1.30 -10.28 7.85
N ASP A 29 0.08 -10.73 8.13
CA ASP A 29 -0.19 -11.71 9.19
C ASP A 29 0.53 -13.04 8.95
N GLN A 30 0.64 -13.43 7.68
CA GLN A 30 1.19 -14.71 7.24
C GLN A 30 2.06 -14.51 6.00
N THR A 31 3.02 -15.42 5.76
CA THR A 31 3.74 -15.46 4.48
C THR A 31 2.79 -15.78 3.32
N PHE A 32 1.81 -16.65 3.58
CA PHE A 32 0.67 -16.92 2.72
C PHE A 32 -0.46 -17.55 3.58
N PRO A 33 -1.74 -17.35 3.21
CA PRO A 33 -2.24 -16.53 2.11
C PRO A 33 -2.05 -15.02 2.36
N ALA A 34 -2.30 -14.20 1.33
CA ALA A 34 -2.19 -12.75 1.39
C ALA A 34 -3.19 -12.13 2.39
N THR A 35 -2.82 -11.06 3.08
CA THR A 35 -3.71 -10.32 4.01
C THR A 35 -4.96 -9.83 3.28
N ALA A 36 -4.87 -9.47 2.00
CA ALA A 36 -6.02 -9.12 1.16
C ALA A 36 -7.09 -10.21 1.09
N THR A 37 -6.70 -11.50 1.04
CA THR A 37 -7.66 -12.62 0.98
C THR A 37 -8.38 -12.83 2.31
N LEU A 38 -7.71 -12.54 3.44
CA LEU A 38 -8.35 -12.55 4.76
C LEU A 38 -9.40 -11.45 4.85
N ILE A 39 -9.09 -10.25 4.36
CA ILE A 39 -10.04 -9.14 4.30
C ILE A 39 -11.19 -9.45 3.33
N GLN A 40 -10.90 -10.07 2.18
CA GLN A 40 -11.91 -10.51 1.21
C GLN A 40 -12.95 -11.41 1.89
N ALA A 41 -12.48 -12.42 2.62
CA ALA A 41 -13.35 -13.33 3.38
C ALA A 41 -14.14 -12.60 4.47
N ASP A 42 -13.49 -11.73 5.24
CA ASP A 42 -14.15 -10.98 6.33
C ASP A 42 -15.25 -10.04 5.82
N LEU A 43 -15.03 -9.38 4.68
CA LEU A 43 -16.03 -8.52 4.04
C LEU A 43 -17.15 -9.32 3.36
N GLY A 44 -17.02 -10.64 3.22
CA GLY A 44 -17.97 -11.49 2.50
C GLY A 44 -17.92 -11.33 0.98
N VAL A 45 -16.80 -10.84 0.44
CA VAL A 45 -16.60 -10.68 -1.00
C VAL A 45 -16.27 -12.05 -1.59
N THR A 46 -17.09 -12.54 -2.52
CA THR A 46 -16.93 -13.88 -3.10
C THR A 46 -16.48 -13.88 -4.56
N ARG A 47 -16.15 -12.71 -5.11
CA ARG A 47 -15.77 -12.51 -6.51
C ARG A 47 -14.46 -11.73 -6.61
N GLY A 48 -13.90 -11.70 -7.82
CA GLY A 48 -12.74 -10.87 -8.11
C GLY A 48 -11.42 -11.43 -7.59
N ALA A 49 -10.41 -10.55 -7.53
CA ALA A 49 -9.07 -10.89 -7.08
C ALA A 49 -8.71 -10.19 -5.77
N ALA A 50 -7.81 -10.77 -4.99
CA ALA A 50 -7.28 -10.18 -3.77
C ALA A 50 -5.79 -10.49 -3.64
N PHE A 51 -4.95 -9.46 -3.49
CA PHE A 51 -3.51 -9.62 -3.34
C PHE A 51 -2.86 -8.49 -2.55
N ASP A 52 -1.65 -8.75 -2.04
CA ASP A 52 -0.87 -7.77 -1.32
C ASP A 52 0.17 -7.08 -2.23
N VAL A 53 0.48 -5.83 -1.92
CA VAL A 53 1.57 -5.06 -2.54
C VAL A 53 2.55 -4.66 -1.45
N GLN A 54 3.78 -5.15 -1.55
CA GLN A 54 4.85 -4.81 -0.62
C GLN A 54 5.75 -3.74 -1.21
N ALA A 55 5.59 -2.49 -0.77
CA ALA A 55 6.51 -1.38 -1.08
C ALA A 55 6.71 -0.42 0.11
N VAL A 56 6.63 -0.95 1.35
CA VAL A 56 6.85 -0.22 2.61
C VAL A 56 5.94 1.01 2.67
N CYS A 57 6.44 2.17 3.10
CA CYS A 57 5.66 3.40 3.24
C CYS A 57 5.06 3.91 1.92
N SER A 58 5.62 3.53 0.77
CA SER A 58 5.09 3.87 -0.56
C SER A 58 4.06 2.85 -1.05
N GLY A 59 3.80 1.77 -0.29
CA GLY A 59 2.91 0.68 -0.64
C GLY A 59 1.54 1.15 -1.10
N PHE A 60 0.94 2.13 -0.40
CA PHE A 60 -0.38 2.65 -0.76
C PHE A 60 -0.39 3.33 -2.13
N VAL A 61 0.64 4.12 -2.44
CA VAL A 61 0.78 4.79 -3.76
C VAL A 61 1.01 3.76 -4.87
N TYR A 62 1.77 2.71 -4.59
CA TYR A 62 1.95 1.58 -5.52
C TYR A 62 0.63 0.85 -5.76
N GLY A 63 -0.10 0.51 -4.69
CA GLY A 63 -1.42 -0.11 -4.77
C GLY A 63 -2.42 0.73 -5.57
N LEU A 64 -2.43 2.04 -5.36
CA LEU A 64 -3.25 2.99 -6.13
C LEU A 64 -2.89 2.99 -7.62
N SER A 65 -1.60 3.00 -7.97
CA SER A 65 -1.15 2.98 -9.37
C SER A 65 -1.51 1.65 -10.07
N VAL A 66 -1.41 0.53 -9.35
CA VAL A 66 -1.84 -0.79 -9.84
C VAL A 66 -3.36 -0.82 -10.03
N ALA A 67 -4.13 -0.34 -9.06
CA ALA A 67 -5.59 -0.27 -9.15
C ALA A 67 -6.06 0.59 -10.33
N ASP A 68 -5.48 1.79 -10.50
CA ASP A 68 -5.75 2.67 -11.64
C ASP A 68 -5.48 1.95 -12.97
N SER A 69 -4.34 1.26 -13.09
CA SER A 69 -3.99 0.50 -14.30
C SER A 69 -4.97 -0.65 -14.57
N MET A 70 -5.44 -1.35 -13.53
CA MET A 70 -6.43 -2.43 -13.67
C MET A 70 -7.82 -1.89 -14.06
N ILE A 71 -8.24 -0.76 -13.52
CA ILE A 71 -9.48 -0.06 -13.93
C ILE A 71 -9.38 0.39 -15.38
N ARG A 72 -8.32 1.11 -15.74
CA ARG A 72 -8.12 1.66 -17.10
C ARG A 72 -8.00 0.58 -18.18
N SER A 73 -7.52 -0.61 -17.82
CA SER A 73 -7.46 -1.76 -18.73
C SER A 73 -8.74 -2.63 -18.73
N GLY A 74 -9.75 -2.28 -17.93
CA GLY A 74 -11.01 -3.02 -17.83
C GLY A 74 -10.91 -4.35 -17.08
N GLN A 75 -9.84 -4.57 -16.31
CA GLN A 75 -9.65 -5.79 -15.51
C GLN A 75 -10.36 -5.74 -14.15
N ALA A 76 -10.72 -4.54 -13.67
CA ALA A 76 -11.48 -4.33 -12.44
C ALA A 76 -12.41 -3.13 -12.58
N GLU A 77 -13.56 -3.17 -11.91
CA GLU A 77 -14.55 -2.09 -11.93
C GLU A 77 -14.64 -1.36 -10.58
N CYS A 78 -14.53 -2.09 -9.46
CA CYS A 78 -14.63 -1.51 -8.12
C CYS A 78 -13.55 -2.10 -7.21
N VAL A 79 -12.58 -1.25 -6.89
CA VAL A 79 -11.34 -1.64 -6.25
C VAL A 79 -11.25 -1.07 -4.84
N LEU A 80 -10.99 -1.92 -3.86
CA LEU A 80 -10.55 -1.51 -2.53
C LEU A 80 -9.02 -1.46 -2.49
N VAL A 81 -8.46 -0.29 -2.24
CA VAL A 81 -7.01 -0.14 -1.96
C VAL A 81 -6.86 0.17 -0.48
N ILE A 82 -6.14 -0.68 0.23
CA ILE A 82 -6.00 -0.65 1.68
C ILE A 82 -4.52 -0.50 2.01
N GLY A 83 -4.14 0.48 2.82
CA GLY A 83 -2.84 0.50 3.48
C GLY A 83 -3.03 0.01 4.91
N SER A 84 -2.33 -1.04 5.33
CA SER A 84 -2.46 -1.58 6.69
C SER A 84 -1.11 -2.04 7.19
N GLU A 85 -0.67 -1.47 8.31
CA GLU A 85 0.62 -1.78 8.90
C GLU A 85 0.55 -1.96 10.40
N THR A 86 1.39 -2.87 10.87
CA THR A 86 1.58 -3.21 12.26
C THR A 86 3.07 -3.23 12.61
N PHE A 87 3.75 -2.12 12.31
CA PHE A 87 5.19 -1.98 12.51
C PHE A 87 5.62 -2.30 13.95
N SER A 88 4.75 -2.08 14.95
CA SER A 88 5.02 -2.44 16.35
C SER A 88 5.52 -3.88 16.55
N ARG A 89 5.15 -4.81 15.64
CA ARG A 89 5.53 -6.23 15.66
C ARG A 89 6.97 -6.48 15.18
N ILE A 90 7.58 -5.51 14.51
CA ILE A 90 8.93 -5.58 13.93
C ILE A 90 9.84 -4.45 14.43
N LEU A 91 9.49 -3.77 15.52
CA LEU A 91 10.35 -2.76 16.15
C LEU A 91 11.22 -3.38 17.24
N ASP A 92 12.49 -3.02 17.24
CA ASP A 92 13.39 -3.27 18.36
C ASP A 92 13.16 -2.21 19.43
N TRP A 93 12.44 -2.57 20.48
CA TRP A 93 12.07 -1.65 21.56
C TRP A 93 13.27 -1.10 22.35
N THR A 94 14.46 -1.70 22.19
CA THR A 94 15.71 -1.19 22.78
C THR A 94 16.39 -0.15 21.90
N ASP A 95 16.08 -0.11 20.60
CA ASP A 95 16.58 0.86 19.65
C ASP A 95 15.68 2.11 19.58
N ARG A 96 16.07 3.11 20.37
CA ARG A 96 15.39 4.42 20.39
C ARG A 96 15.42 5.18 19.06
N THR A 97 16.27 4.79 18.11
CA THR A 97 16.36 5.49 16.82
C THR A 97 15.20 5.16 15.88
N THR A 98 14.50 4.06 16.14
CA THR A 98 13.39 3.56 15.30
C THR A 98 12.09 3.39 16.10
N CYS A 99 12.15 2.88 17.34
CA CYS A 99 10.95 2.49 18.09
C CYS A 99 9.99 3.65 18.46
N VAL A 100 10.48 4.89 18.39
CA VAL A 100 9.68 6.10 18.65
C VAL A 100 9.04 6.70 17.39
N LEU A 101 9.36 6.18 16.20
CA LEU A 101 8.97 6.78 14.91
C LEU A 101 7.79 6.04 14.24
N PHE A 102 7.73 4.73 14.40
CA PHE A 102 6.75 3.89 13.71
C PHE A 102 5.62 3.47 14.63
N GLY A 103 4.46 3.24 14.03
CA GLY A 103 3.26 2.79 14.72
C GLY A 103 2.39 1.92 13.83
N ASP A 104 1.23 1.60 14.35
CA ASP A 104 0.25 0.74 13.70
C ASP A 104 -0.91 1.58 13.19
N GLY A 105 -1.49 1.16 12.06
CA GLY A 105 -2.63 1.86 11.49
C GLY A 105 -3.12 1.22 10.21
N ALA A 106 -4.35 1.55 9.84
CA ALA A 106 -4.93 1.17 8.57
C ALA A 106 -5.76 2.31 7.98
N GLY A 107 -5.75 2.40 6.66
CA GLY A 107 -6.58 3.31 5.86
C GLY A 107 -7.01 2.60 4.58
N ALA A 108 -8.13 3.02 4.01
CA ALA A 108 -8.62 2.44 2.76
C ALA A 108 -9.29 3.51 1.89
N LEU A 109 -9.25 3.27 0.58
CA LEU A 109 -10.01 4.01 -0.41
C LEU A 109 -10.76 3.03 -1.30
N VAL A 110 -11.85 3.52 -1.91
CA VAL A 110 -12.58 2.81 -2.97
C VAL A 110 -12.35 3.57 -4.27
N LEU A 111 -11.93 2.86 -5.32
CA LEU A 111 -11.91 3.36 -6.69
C LEU A 111 -13.00 2.67 -7.48
N LYS A 112 -13.68 3.42 -8.34
CA LYS A 112 -14.70 2.87 -9.23
C LYS A 112 -14.45 3.35 -10.65
N ALA A 113 -14.59 2.45 -11.61
CA ALA A 113 -14.59 2.80 -13.01
C ALA A 113 -15.79 3.70 -13.30
N GLU A 114 -15.54 4.87 -13.90
CA GLU A 114 -16.59 5.79 -14.31
C GLU A 114 -16.26 6.34 -15.70
N ALA A 115 -17.26 6.34 -16.58
CA ALA A 115 -17.14 6.97 -17.88
C ALA A 115 -17.18 8.49 -17.70
N VAL A 116 -16.01 9.12 -17.77
CA VAL A 116 -15.87 10.57 -17.67
C VAL A 116 -15.63 11.20 -19.05
N ALA A 117 -15.95 12.48 -19.19
CA ALA A 117 -15.61 13.22 -20.40
C ALA A 117 -14.09 13.25 -20.61
N ASP A 118 -13.63 13.31 -21.86
CA ASP A 118 -12.22 13.53 -22.16
C ASP A 118 -11.90 15.03 -21.98
N SER A 119 -11.66 15.43 -20.73
CA SER A 119 -11.47 16.81 -20.30
C SER A 119 -10.48 16.91 -19.15
N PRO A 120 -9.63 17.95 -19.10
CA PRO A 120 -8.74 18.21 -17.97
C PRO A 120 -9.46 18.39 -16.62
N ALA A 121 -10.75 18.72 -16.65
CA ALA A 121 -11.58 18.89 -15.45
C ALA A 121 -12.24 17.59 -14.97
N SER A 122 -12.05 16.47 -15.68
CA SER A 122 -12.64 15.19 -15.31
C SER A 122 -12.04 14.64 -14.02
N PRO A 123 -12.85 14.11 -13.11
CA PRO A 123 -12.38 13.56 -11.85
C PRO A 123 -11.62 12.25 -12.08
N GLY A 124 -10.71 11.93 -11.17
CA GLY A 124 -10.00 10.65 -11.16
C GLY A 124 -8.50 10.80 -10.92
N VAL A 125 -7.77 9.71 -11.12
CA VAL A 125 -6.31 9.70 -11.07
C VAL A 125 -5.78 10.30 -12.38
N LEU A 126 -5.21 11.51 -12.30
CA LEU A 126 -4.71 12.23 -13.47
C LEU A 126 -3.38 11.64 -13.95
N VAL A 127 -2.45 11.45 -13.01
CA VAL A 127 -1.10 10.94 -13.24
C VAL A 127 -0.68 10.12 -12.03
N SER A 128 -0.09 8.95 -12.26
CA SER A 128 0.65 8.21 -11.25
C SER A 128 2.06 7.91 -11.74
N ARG A 129 3.04 8.01 -10.84
CA ARG A 129 4.44 7.68 -11.07
C ARG A 129 4.98 6.93 -9.87
N ILE A 130 5.67 5.82 -10.12
CA ILE A 130 6.32 5.01 -9.11
C ILE A 130 7.78 4.79 -9.50
N ARG A 131 8.68 4.81 -8.52
CA ARG A 131 10.13 4.69 -8.70
C ARG A 131 10.74 3.93 -7.52
N SER A 132 11.78 3.15 -7.79
CA SER A 132 12.56 2.44 -6.76
C SER A 132 14.04 2.37 -7.14
N ASP A 133 14.93 2.45 -6.15
CA ASP A 133 16.36 2.22 -6.33
C ASP A 133 16.87 1.22 -5.29
N GLY A 134 17.01 -0.03 -5.72
CA GLY A 134 17.39 -1.15 -4.84
C GLY A 134 18.83 -1.09 -4.33
N ARG A 135 19.68 -0.19 -4.84
CA ARG A 135 21.06 -0.03 -4.36
C ARG A 135 21.13 0.48 -2.92
N TYR A 136 20.07 1.13 -2.44
CA TYR A 136 19.97 1.67 -1.07
C TYR A 136 19.28 0.71 -0.08
N HIS A 137 19.19 -0.58 -0.42
CA HIS A 137 18.57 -1.60 0.43
C HIS A 137 19.10 -1.56 1.88
N ASP A 138 20.41 -1.40 2.06
CA ASP A 138 21.07 -1.38 3.37
C ASP A 138 20.70 -0.17 4.24
N LYS A 139 20.01 0.84 3.68
CA LYS A 139 19.62 2.07 4.41
C LYS A 139 18.32 1.93 5.18
N LEU A 140 17.40 1.07 4.75
CA LEU A 140 16.14 0.79 5.45
C LEU A 140 15.67 -0.61 5.09
N TYR A 141 15.73 -1.54 6.05
CA TYR A 141 15.41 -2.95 5.84
C TYR A 141 14.94 -3.62 7.13
N VAL A 142 14.48 -4.87 7.05
CA VAL A 142 14.30 -5.74 8.21
C VAL A 142 15.41 -6.80 8.22
N ASP A 143 15.97 -7.09 9.39
CA ASP A 143 17.07 -8.07 9.55
C ASP A 143 16.59 -9.54 9.59
N GLY A 144 15.34 -9.78 9.18
CA GLY A 144 14.71 -11.11 9.14
C GLY A 144 14.14 -11.47 7.78
N GLY A 145 13.76 -12.75 7.64
CA GLY A 145 13.13 -13.26 6.45
C GLY A 145 12.84 -14.76 6.54
N PRO A 146 11.71 -15.24 6.00
CA PRO A 146 11.31 -16.64 6.11
C PRO A 146 12.33 -17.60 5.48
N SER A 147 13.01 -17.17 4.42
CA SER A 147 14.00 -17.97 3.69
C SER A 147 15.43 -17.83 4.21
N THR A 148 15.73 -16.79 4.99
CA THR A 148 17.10 -16.46 5.45
C THR A 148 17.28 -16.79 6.92
N THR A 149 16.55 -16.10 7.80
CA THR A 149 16.69 -16.25 9.26
C THR A 149 15.59 -17.09 9.88
N LYS A 150 14.50 -17.38 9.15
CA LYS A 150 13.28 -18.02 9.67
C LYS A 150 12.64 -17.26 10.83
N THR A 151 12.92 -15.96 10.91
CA THR A 151 12.32 -15.02 11.85
C THR A 151 11.80 -13.82 11.07
N VAL A 152 10.87 -13.06 11.66
CA VAL A 152 10.38 -11.82 11.06
C VAL A 152 11.45 -10.71 11.07
N GLY A 153 12.34 -10.72 12.07
CA GLY A 153 13.37 -9.70 12.26
C GLY A 153 12.84 -8.38 12.80
N HIS A 154 13.73 -7.41 12.90
CA HIS A 154 13.43 -6.04 13.30
C HIS A 154 13.82 -5.04 12.21
N LEU A 155 13.11 -3.92 12.17
CA LEU A 155 13.41 -2.78 11.32
C LEU A 155 14.76 -2.17 11.70
N ARG A 156 15.61 -1.95 10.70
CA ARG A 156 16.91 -1.27 10.78
C ARG A 156 16.92 -0.10 9.81
N MET A 157 17.41 1.04 10.27
CA MET A 157 17.37 2.28 9.50
C MET A 157 18.60 3.16 9.72
N GLU A 158 19.22 3.61 8.62
CA GLU A 158 20.18 4.70 8.61
C GLU A 158 19.47 6.04 8.36
N GLY A 159 18.80 6.58 9.40
CA GLY A 159 17.84 7.67 9.25
C GLY A 159 18.35 8.91 8.51
N ARG A 160 19.62 9.30 8.71
CA ARG A 160 20.22 10.46 8.03
C ARG A 160 20.34 10.26 6.52
N GLU A 161 20.74 9.08 6.08
CA GLU A 161 20.88 8.79 4.64
C GLU A 161 19.50 8.62 4.00
N VAL A 162 18.58 7.92 4.67
CA VAL A 162 17.18 7.80 4.23
C VAL A 162 16.55 9.18 4.01
N PHE A 163 16.72 10.10 4.97
CA PHE A 163 16.18 11.45 4.86
C PHE A 163 16.73 12.21 3.65
N LYS A 164 18.06 12.18 3.43
CA LYS A 164 18.69 12.85 2.27
C LYS A 164 18.13 12.33 0.95
N HIS A 165 18.01 11.01 0.80
CA HIS A 165 17.47 10.41 -0.41
C HIS A 165 15.98 10.72 -0.59
N ALA A 166 15.19 10.67 0.49
CA ALA A 166 13.77 10.95 0.45
C ALA A 166 13.48 12.37 -0.06
N VAL A 167 14.14 13.39 0.51
CA VAL A 167 13.89 14.79 0.13
C VAL A 167 14.20 15.04 -1.35
N VAL A 168 15.33 14.55 -1.85
CA VAL A 168 15.72 14.74 -3.25
C VAL A 168 14.76 14.03 -4.21
N ASN A 169 14.42 12.77 -3.92
CA ASN A 169 13.60 11.96 -4.81
C ASN A 169 12.13 12.40 -4.82
N ILE A 170 11.58 12.81 -3.68
CA ILE A 170 10.21 13.33 -3.58
C ILE A 170 10.09 14.65 -4.36
N SER A 171 11.04 15.57 -4.20
CA SER A 171 11.03 16.82 -4.98
C SER A 171 11.12 16.55 -6.49
N SER A 172 12.01 15.66 -6.92
CA SER A 172 12.17 15.30 -8.33
C SER A 172 10.91 14.67 -8.94
N ILE A 173 10.21 13.79 -8.22
CA ILE A 173 8.98 13.18 -8.76
C ILE A 173 7.82 14.17 -8.80
N MET A 174 7.76 15.11 -7.86
CA MET A 174 6.76 16.19 -7.89
C MET A 174 6.96 17.09 -9.12
N GLU A 175 8.19 17.45 -9.44
CA GLU A 175 8.50 18.22 -10.66
C GLU A 175 8.10 17.45 -11.94
N GLU A 176 8.33 16.14 -12.00
CA GLU A 176 7.91 15.31 -13.15
C GLU A 176 6.39 15.28 -13.30
N VAL A 177 5.64 15.14 -12.20
CA VAL A 177 4.17 15.04 -12.24
C VAL A 177 3.51 16.36 -12.65
N LEU A 178 4.17 17.50 -12.41
CA LEU A 178 3.66 18.83 -12.76
C LEU A 178 4.04 19.31 -14.17
N ALA A 179 5.03 18.67 -14.81
CA ALA A 179 5.54 19.04 -16.14
C ALA A 179 4.64 18.50 -17.27
#